data_AF-C6FDI0-F1
#
_entry.id   AF-C6FDI0-F1
#
_cell.length_a   1.000
_cell.length_b   1.000
_cell.length_c   1.000
_cell.angle_alpha   90.00
_cell.angle_beta   90.00
_cell.angle_gamma   90.00
#
_symmetry.space_group_name_H-M   'P 1'
#
loop_
_entity.id
_entity.type
_entity.pdbx_description
1 polymer ?
#
loop_
_entity_poly.entity_id
_entity_poly.type
_entity_poly.pdbx_seq_one_letter_code
_entity_poly.pdbx_strand_id
1 'polypeptide(L)'
;RWQPRDCNIPRLNATDMLEKLRGKRLMFIGDSINRNQWESLLCILRTVVPENRKKFISKGAITTFLAKDYNCTVELFWAPFLVEQGSILIGNQSREILRLDAIEKHGAYWKAVDILVFSS
;
A
#
# COMPACT_ATOMS: atom_id res chain seq x y z
N ARG A 1 14.65 2.63 19.07
CA ARG A 1 14.06 1.57 18.19
C ARG A 1 13.18 0.71 19.08
N TRP A 2 12.02 0.27 18.61
CA TRP A 2 11.18 -0.68 19.37
C TRP A 2 11.91 -2.02 19.55
N GLN A 3 11.82 -2.62 20.74
CA GLN A 3 12.52 -3.85 21.12
C GLN A 3 11.53 -4.82 21.82
N PRO A 4 11.26 -6.00 21.25
CA PRO A 4 10.50 -7.05 21.92
C PRO A 4 11.23 -7.59 23.16
N ARG A 5 10.46 -8.17 24.09
CA ARG A 5 11.01 -8.73 25.34
C ARG A 5 11.88 -9.97 25.10
N ASP A 6 11.41 -10.88 24.25
CA ASP A 6 11.98 -12.23 24.15
C ASP A 6 12.81 -12.47 22.87
N CYS A 7 13.00 -11.44 22.04
CA CYS A 7 13.79 -11.57 20.83
C CYS A 7 14.35 -10.23 20.32
N ASN A 8 15.39 -10.32 19.49
CA ASN A 8 15.95 -9.19 18.77
C ASN A 8 15.36 -9.13 17.36
N ILE A 9 14.74 -8.01 17.01
CA ILE A 9 14.27 -7.79 15.64
C ILE A 9 15.48 -7.48 14.75
N PRO A 10 15.76 -8.27 13.70
CA PRO A 10 16.87 -7.99 12.81
C PRO A 10 16.71 -6.61 12.17
N ARG A 11 17.83 -5.99 11.79
CA ARG A 11 17.78 -4.75 11.02
C ARG A 11 17.16 -5.06 9.65
N LEU A 12 16.27 -4.18 9.17
CA LEU A 12 15.71 -4.34 7.83
C LEU A 12 16.85 -4.14 6.81
N ASN A 13 17.09 -5.16 6.00
CA ASN A 13 17.98 -5.10 4.85
C ASN A 13 17.12 -4.94 3.59
N ALA A 14 17.36 -3.87 2.84
CA ALA A 14 16.59 -3.53 1.65
C ALA A 14 16.73 -4.59 0.55
N THR A 15 17.95 -5.10 0.33
CA THR A 15 18.22 -6.13 -0.68
C THR A 15 17.50 -7.43 -0.32
N ASP A 16 17.64 -7.91 0.92
CA ASP A 16 16.98 -9.14 1.37
C ASP A 16 15.46 -9.04 1.26
N MET A 17 14.90 -7.86 1.55
CA MET A 17 13.47 -7.63 1.41
C MET A 17 13.03 -7.63 -0.06
N LEU A 18 13.78 -6.98 -0.95
CA LEU A 18 13.48 -7.00 -2.39
C LEU A 18 13.60 -8.40 -2.99
N GLU A 19 14.57 -9.22 -2.53
CA GLU A 19 14.67 -10.62 -2.93
C GLU A 19 13.45 -11.44 -2.48
N LYS A 20 12.99 -11.24 -1.23
CA LYS A 20 11.74 -11.87 -0.74
C LYS A 20 10.51 -11.43 -1.51
N LEU A 21 10.51 -10.21 -2.04
CA LEU A 21 9.45 -9.63 -2.86
C LEU A 21 9.66 -9.87 -4.36
N ARG A 22 10.67 -10.63 -4.77
CA ARG A 22 10.98 -10.86 -6.18
C ARG A 22 9.79 -11.52 -6.89
N GLY A 23 9.36 -10.93 -7.99
CA GLY A 23 8.20 -11.38 -8.76
C GLY A 23 6.85 -11.19 -8.06
N LYS A 24 6.80 -10.42 -6.97
CA LYS A 24 5.59 -10.22 -6.16
C LYS A 24 5.08 -8.79 -6.18
N ARG A 25 3.79 -8.65 -5.88
CA ARG A 25 3.10 -7.39 -5.64
C ARG A 25 2.78 -7.25 -4.16
N LEU A 26 3.29 -6.21 -3.53
CA LEU A 26 2.93 -5.79 -2.18
C LEU A 26 2.03 -4.55 -2.29
N MET A 27 0.84 -4.57 -1.69
CA MET A 27 -0.08 -3.43 -1.72
C MET A 27 -0.48 -2.99 -0.31
N PHE A 28 -0.26 -1.72 -0.02
CA PHE A 28 -0.83 -1.01 1.12
C PHE A 28 -2.19 -0.45 0.72
N ILE A 29 -3.19 -0.66 1.55
CA ILE A 29 -4.60 -0.36 1.25
C ILE A 29 -5.18 0.37 2.44
N GLY A 30 -5.57 1.63 2.27
CA GLY A 30 -6.13 2.33 3.40
C GLY A 30 -6.00 3.84 3.37
N ASP A 31 -5.73 4.34 4.56
CA ASP A 31 -5.76 5.73 4.97
C ASP A 31 -4.36 6.38 4.94
N SER A 32 -4.26 7.55 5.59
CA SER A 32 -3.01 8.30 5.67
C SER A 32 -1.92 7.58 6.46
N ILE A 33 -2.27 6.75 7.45
CA ILE A 33 -1.29 5.94 8.18
C ILE A 33 -0.66 4.92 7.25
N ASN A 34 -1.47 4.24 6.43
CA ASN A 34 -0.95 3.28 5.47
C ASN A 34 -0.09 3.93 4.38
N ARG A 35 -0.45 5.14 3.94
CA ARG A 35 0.41 5.94 3.07
C ARG A 35 1.77 6.23 3.73
N ASN A 36 1.79 6.62 5.00
CA ASN A 36 3.05 6.86 5.72
C ASN A 36 3.91 5.60 5.84
N GLN A 37 3.30 4.44 6.10
CA GLN A 37 4.01 3.16 6.15
C GLN A 37 4.58 2.78 4.78
N TRP A 38 3.80 2.96 3.71
CA TRP A 38 4.24 2.75 2.34
C TRP A 38 5.41 3.66 1.97
N GLU A 39 5.33 4.97 2.25
CA GLU A 39 6.41 5.93 2.01
C GLU A 39 7.67 5.58 2.81
N SER A 40 7.52 5.21 4.09
CA SER A 40 8.62 4.77 4.95
C SER A 40 9.35 3.54 4.38
N LEU A 41 8.60 2.51 3.97
CA LEU A 41 9.18 1.33 3.37
C LEU A 41 9.91 1.66 2.06
N LEU A 42 9.28 2.48 1.21
CA LEU A 42 9.88 2.90 -0.05
C LEU A 42 11.19 3.65 0.15
N CYS A 43 11.29 4.53 1.16
CA CYS A 43 12.54 5.21 1.48
C CYS A 43 13.67 4.22 1.75
N ILE A 44 13.39 3.05 2.35
CA ILE A 44 14.40 2.02 2.59
C ILE A 44 14.73 1.28 1.30
N LEU A 45 13.72 0.79 0.56
CA LEU A 45 13.93 -0.04 -0.63
C LEU A 45 14.60 0.73 -1.78
N ARG A 46 14.26 2.01 -1.96
CA ARG A 46 14.80 2.84 -3.04
C ARG A 46 16.32 3.07 -2.95
N THR A 47 16.93 2.87 -1.78
CA THR A 47 18.38 3.09 -1.57
C THR A 47 19.25 2.09 -2.33
N VAL A 48 18.75 0.89 -2.58
CA VAL A 48 19.49 -0.19 -3.26
C VAL A 48 19.03 -0.41 -4.70
N VAL A 49 18.06 0.37 -5.19
CA VAL A 49 17.55 0.30 -6.56
C VAL A 49 18.05 1.52 -7.35
N PRO A 50 18.87 1.33 -8.41
CA PRO A 50 19.35 2.43 -9.25
C PRO A 50 18.22 3.25 -9.87
N GLU A 51 18.45 4.54 -10.10
CA GLU A 51 17.43 5.48 -10.62
C GLU A 51 16.79 5.02 -11.95
N ASN A 52 17.59 4.54 -12.89
CA ASN A 52 17.11 4.01 -14.17
C ASN A 52 16.37 2.65 -14.05
N ARG A 53 16.51 1.98 -12.89
CA ARG A 53 15.90 0.67 -12.58
C ARG A 53 14.69 0.76 -11.66
N LYS A 54 14.27 1.96 -11.26
CA LYS A 54 12.99 2.20 -10.58
C LYS A 54 11.99 3.00 -11.40
N LYS A 55 10.69 2.87 -11.10
CA LYS A 55 9.63 3.65 -11.76
C LYS A 55 8.47 4.04 -10.82
N PHE A 56 8.17 5.34 -10.87
CA PHE A 56 6.95 6.10 -10.54
C PHE A 56 5.75 5.82 -11.43
N ILE A 57 4.65 5.21 -10.98
CA ILE A 57 3.39 5.21 -11.72
C ILE A 57 2.24 5.57 -10.78
N SER A 58 1.42 6.55 -11.15
CA SER A 58 0.16 6.84 -10.45
C SER A 58 -0.98 6.75 -11.46
N LYS A 59 -2.00 5.95 -11.15
CA LYS A 59 -3.16 5.72 -12.01
C LYS A 59 -4.41 5.59 -11.15
N GLY A 60 -5.27 6.59 -11.20
CA GLY A 60 -6.48 6.64 -10.37
C GLY A 60 -6.12 6.62 -8.88
N ALA A 61 -6.74 5.72 -8.12
CA ALA A 61 -6.49 5.55 -6.69
C ALA A 61 -5.22 4.73 -6.36
N ILE A 62 -4.47 4.24 -7.36
CA ILE A 62 -3.27 3.42 -7.16
C ILE A 62 -2.01 4.23 -7.46
N THR A 63 -1.06 4.19 -6.53
CA THR A 63 0.32 4.62 -6.74
C THR A 63 1.26 3.43 -6.62
N THR A 64 2.10 3.20 -7.63
CA THR A 64 2.98 2.03 -7.77
C THR A 64 4.44 2.47 -7.85
N PHE A 65 5.27 1.85 -7.01
CA PHE A 65 6.71 1.76 -7.19
C PHE A 65 7.06 0.43 -7.84
N LEU A 66 7.81 0.46 -8.95
CA LEU A 66 8.35 -0.73 -9.60
C LEU A 66 9.87 -0.78 -9.43
N ALA A 67 10.38 -1.87 -8.87
CA ALA A 67 11.81 -2.21 -8.85
C ALA A 67 12.10 -3.24 -9.96
N LYS A 68 12.67 -2.77 -11.08
CA LYS A 68 12.77 -3.56 -12.33
C LYS A 68 13.66 -4.80 -12.18
N ASP A 69 14.78 -4.71 -11.46
CA ASP A 69 15.71 -5.84 -11.27
C ASP A 69 15.11 -7.00 -10.48
N TYR A 70 14.07 -6.72 -9.69
CA TYR A 70 13.39 -7.68 -8.84
C TYR A 70 12.04 -8.11 -9.42
N ASN A 71 11.58 -7.47 -10.50
CA ASN A 71 10.23 -7.62 -11.01
C ASN A 71 9.18 -7.51 -9.87
N CYS A 72 9.36 -6.51 -9.01
CA CYS A 72 8.61 -6.34 -7.77
C CYS A 72 7.88 -4.99 -7.79
N THR A 73 6.63 -4.97 -7.33
CA THR A 73 5.88 -3.73 -7.08
C THR A 73 5.56 -3.53 -5.61
N VAL A 74 5.63 -2.27 -5.17
CA VAL A 74 5.14 -1.81 -3.87
C VAL A 74 4.12 -0.71 -4.13
N GLU A 75 2.86 -1.01 -3.86
CA GLU A 75 1.68 -0.29 -4.30
C GLU A 75 0.96 0.34 -3.10
N LEU A 76 0.33 1.48 -3.32
CA LEU A 76 -0.60 2.14 -2.39
C LEU A 76 -1.94 2.29 -3.11
N PHE A 77 -2.99 1.73 -2.55
CA PHE A 77 -4.37 1.94 -2.97
C PHE A 77 -5.11 2.77 -1.91
N TRP A 78 -5.57 3.96 -2.32
CA TRP A 78 -6.28 4.87 -1.43
C TRP A 78 -7.72 4.40 -1.20
N ALA A 79 -7.99 3.91 -0.01
CA ALA A 79 -9.31 3.45 0.43
C ALA A 79 -9.42 3.65 1.95
N PRO A 80 -9.55 4.90 2.43
CA PRO A 80 -9.39 5.24 3.84
C PRO A 80 -10.38 4.53 4.77
N PHE A 81 -11.53 4.10 4.24
CA PHE A 81 -12.54 3.35 5.00
C PHE A 81 -12.66 1.89 4.58
N LEU A 82 -11.83 1.44 3.64
CA LEU A 82 -11.84 0.12 2.97
C LEU A 82 -13.11 -0.20 2.17
N VAL A 83 -14.29 0.08 2.70
CA VAL A 83 -15.60 -0.06 2.07
C VAL A 83 -15.92 1.13 1.17
N GLU A 84 -16.97 1.00 0.37
CA GLU A 84 -17.42 2.05 -0.53
C GLU A 84 -17.98 3.26 0.25
N GLN A 85 -17.52 4.45 -0.14
CA GLN A 85 -18.03 5.72 0.34
C GLN A 85 -19.08 6.26 -0.63
N GLY A 86 -20.11 6.91 -0.10
CA GLY A 86 -21.10 7.64 -0.88
C GLY A 86 -21.50 8.93 -0.18
N SER A 87 -22.50 9.60 -0.75
CA SER A 87 -23.09 10.79 -0.16
C SER A 87 -24.62 10.71 -0.22
N ILE A 88 -25.28 11.19 0.83
CA ILE A 88 -26.73 11.38 0.86
C ILE A 88 -27.06 12.85 1.03
N LEU A 89 -28.17 13.29 0.43
CA LEU A 89 -28.69 14.64 0.62
C LEU A 89 -29.68 14.64 1.78
N ILE A 90 -29.42 15.48 2.79
CA ILE A 90 -30.32 15.75 3.90
C ILE A 90 -30.65 17.25 3.86
N GLY A 91 -31.85 17.57 3.36
CA GLY A 91 -32.20 18.95 3.00
C GLY A 91 -31.28 19.46 1.90
N ASN A 92 -30.63 20.61 2.14
CA ASN A 92 -29.66 21.21 1.21
C ASN A 92 -28.19 20.83 1.54
N GLN A 93 -27.96 19.89 2.46
CA GLN A 93 -26.61 19.47 2.87
C GLN A 93 -26.30 18.06 2.34
N SER A 94 -25.12 17.90 1.75
CA SER A 94 -24.55 16.58 1.44
C SER A 94 -23.85 16.05 2.68
N ARG A 95 -24.18 14.83 3.09
CA ARG A 95 -23.46 14.09 4.14
C ARG A 95 -22.81 12.86 3.55
N GLU A 96 -21.56 12.64 3.92
CA GLU A 96 -20.84 11.43 3.54
C GLU A 96 -21.38 10.23 4.34
N ILE A 97 -21.48 9.09 3.66
CA ILE A 97 -21.90 7.83 4.25
C ILE A 97 -20.94 6.72 3.83
N LEU A 98 -20.87 5.67 4.65
CA LEU A 98 -20.15 4.45 4.35
C LEU A 98 -21.16 3.33 4.11
N ARG A 99 -20.91 2.52 3.08
CA ARG A 99 -21.70 1.32 2.78
C ARG A 99 -20.95 0.11 3.28
N LEU A 100 -21.25 -0.32 4.51
CA LEU A 100 -20.48 -1.35 5.22
C LEU A 100 -20.54 -2.73 4.55
N ASP A 101 -21.55 -2.96 3.72
CA ASP A 101 -21.81 -4.17 2.95
C ASP A 101 -21.26 -4.12 1.51
N ALA A 102 -20.61 -3.01 1.11
CA ALA A 102 -20.08 -2.84 -0.24
C ALA A 102 -18.56 -2.63 -0.22
N ILE A 103 -17.81 -3.61 -0.74
CA ILE A 103 -16.35 -3.57 -0.85
C ILE A 103 -15.85 -4.08 -2.21
N GLU A 104 -16.73 -4.67 -3.01
CA GLU A 104 -16.41 -5.44 -4.21
C GLU A 104 -15.67 -4.62 -5.26
N LYS A 105 -16.02 -3.33 -5.42
CA LYS A 105 -15.33 -2.43 -6.35
C LYS A 105 -13.88 -2.19 -5.96
N HIS A 106 -13.62 -1.94 -4.67
CA HIS A 106 -12.26 -1.85 -4.15
C HIS A 106 -11.55 -3.21 -4.25
N GLY A 107 -12.28 -4.28 -3.92
CA GLY A 107 -11.90 -5.68 -4.07
C GLY A 107 -11.24 -6.03 -5.39
N ALA A 108 -11.80 -5.51 -6.50
CA ALA A 108 -11.30 -5.77 -7.84
C ALA A 108 -9.83 -5.37 -8.05
N TYR A 109 -9.31 -4.37 -7.32
CA TYR A 109 -7.93 -3.88 -7.49
C TYR A 109 -6.87 -4.78 -6.83
N TRP A 110 -7.24 -5.50 -5.78
CA TRP A 110 -6.28 -6.22 -4.94
C TRP A 110 -6.38 -7.76 -5.00
N LYS A 111 -7.29 -8.31 -5.81
CA LYS A 111 -7.47 -9.78 -5.99
C LYS A 111 -6.21 -10.54 -6.43
N ALA A 112 -5.35 -9.92 -7.22
CA ALA A 112 -4.15 -10.56 -7.79
C ALA A 112 -2.85 -10.02 -7.16
N VAL A 113 -2.92 -9.61 -5.89
CA VAL A 113 -1.77 -9.09 -5.13
C VAL A 113 -1.29 -10.18 -4.18
N ASP A 114 0.02 -10.38 -4.10
CA ASP A 114 0.62 -11.43 -3.26
C ASP A 114 0.58 -11.11 -1.77
N ILE A 115 0.76 -9.83 -1.41
CA ILE A 115 0.83 -9.37 -0.02
C ILE A 115 0.00 -8.11 0.15
N LEU A 116 -0.92 -8.15 1.11
CA LEU A 116 -1.84 -7.07 1.41
C LEU A 116 -1.60 -6.52 2.82
N VAL A 117 -1.52 -5.20 2.95
CA VAL A 117 -1.42 -4.51 4.24
C VAL A 117 -2.59 -3.53 4.34
N PHE A 118 -3.55 -3.81 5.21
CA PHE A 118 -4.75 -2.99 5.40
C PHE A 118 -4.62 -2.07 6.63
N SER A 119 -5.15 -0.86 6.52
CA SER A 119 -5.35 0.11 7.61
C SER A 119 -6.56 0.97 7.28
N SER A 120 -7.30 1.42 8.29
CA SER A 120 -8.49 2.27 8.15
C SER A 120 -8.62 3.21 9.32
#